data_AF-A0A0G1JAJ1-F1
#
_entry.id   AF-A0A0G1JAJ1-F1
#
_cell.length_a   1.000
_cell.length_b   1.000
_cell.length_c   1.000
_cell.angle_alpha   90.00
_cell.angle_beta   90.00
_cell.angle_gamma   90.00
#
_symmetry.space_group_name_H-M   'P 1'
#
loop_
_entity.id
_entity.type
_entity.pdbx_description
1 polymer ?
#
loop_
_entity_poly.entity_id
_entity_poly.type
_entity_poly.pdbx_seq_one_letter_code
_entity_poly.pdbx_strand_id
1 'polypeptide(L)'
;MLRILGLSAIMLALVSLAVFGYFSSSTGSVLAQESADDLEKRIGDLEKKIKELGGVEQSLKNEIAYLDSQISLTELKIKKTNVEIAKKTEQITKLEEDILDLGDRVEKIIGTIDFQNEILAKRSRVRYENLETSPLYIIFGSGGLSDVLQRLEYLRTMSEEDQKLLTQMKETKDIYDKQKGLLGNKKERIEQLKKQIEAEKQNLMVYSGQ
;
A
#
# COMPACT_ATOMS: atom_id res chain seq x y z
N MET A 1 77.31 34.89 -26.70
CA MET A 1 76.45 33.68 -26.64
C MET A 1 77.11 32.42 -27.25
N LEU A 2 78.43 32.23 -27.17
CA LEU A 2 79.09 31.02 -27.71
C LEU A 2 79.97 30.25 -26.71
N ARG A 3 79.97 30.65 -25.43
CA ARG A 3 80.78 30.02 -24.37
C ARG A 3 80.00 29.17 -23.35
N ILE A 4 78.65 29.23 -23.37
CA ILE A 4 77.78 28.45 -22.46
C ILE A 4 77.37 27.10 -23.09
N LEU A 5 77.40 26.99 -24.42
CA LEU A 5 77.12 25.74 -25.15
C LEU A 5 78.26 24.70 -25.06
N GLY A 6 79.51 25.13 -24.83
CA GLY A 6 80.66 24.22 -24.73
C GLY A 6 80.77 23.44 -23.41
N LEU A 7 80.29 24.01 -22.30
CA LEU A 7 80.33 23.36 -20.98
C LEU A 7 79.21 22.33 -20.80
N SER A 8 78.05 22.54 -21.42
CA SER A 8 76.93 21.58 -21.44
C SER A 8 77.25 20.31 -22.25
N ALA A 9 77.97 20.45 -23.36
CA ALA A 9 78.40 19.31 -24.19
C ALA A 9 79.46 18.43 -23.49
N ILE A 10 80.36 19.03 -22.70
CA ILE A 10 81.40 18.29 -21.95
C ILE A 10 80.80 17.56 -20.74
N MET A 11 79.77 18.12 -20.11
CA MET A 11 79.03 17.43 -19.03
C MET A 11 78.19 16.26 -19.55
N LEU A 12 77.57 16.38 -20.72
CA LEU A 12 76.85 15.28 -21.39
C LEU A 12 77.79 14.15 -21.86
N ALA A 13 79.00 14.50 -22.33
CA ALA A 13 80.00 13.51 -22.72
C ALA A 13 80.58 12.73 -21.52
N LEU A 14 80.80 13.39 -20.37
CA LEU A 14 81.29 12.74 -19.15
C LEU A 14 80.26 11.81 -18.51
N VAL A 15 78.96 12.13 -18.60
CA VAL A 15 77.89 11.23 -18.17
C VAL A 15 77.76 10.03 -19.11
N SER A 16 77.98 10.20 -20.42
CA SER A 16 77.97 9.06 -21.36
C SER A 16 79.17 8.11 -21.22
N LEU A 17 80.34 8.60 -20.80
CA LEU A 17 81.53 7.77 -20.62
C LEU A 17 81.52 7.02 -19.27
N ALA A 18 80.84 7.55 -18.25
CA ALA A 18 80.59 6.84 -17.00
C ALA A 18 79.58 5.68 -17.21
N VAL A 19 78.59 5.83 -18.10
CA VAL A 19 77.63 4.75 -18.42
C VAL A 19 78.27 3.66 -19.28
N PHE A 20 79.27 3.99 -20.11
CA PHE A 20 79.97 3.00 -20.96
C PHE A 20 81.17 2.32 -20.25
N GLY A 21 81.77 2.96 -19.24
CA GLY A 21 82.92 2.42 -18.48
C GLY A 21 82.58 1.38 -17.41
N TYR A 22 81.34 1.36 -16.90
CA TYR A 22 80.85 0.27 -16.04
C TYR A 22 80.47 -1.00 -16.83
N PHE A 23 80.64 -1.01 -18.15
CA PHE A 23 80.32 -2.15 -19.03
C PHE A 23 81.47 -3.16 -19.20
N SER A 24 82.62 -3.03 -18.54
CA SER A 24 83.76 -3.93 -18.87
C SER A 24 84.61 -4.46 -17.72
N SER A 25 84.24 -4.30 -16.45
CA SER A 25 85.00 -4.94 -15.36
C SER A 25 84.18 -5.17 -14.09
N SER A 26 83.17 -6.03 -14.15
CA SER A 26 82.90 -7.03 -13.11
C SER A 26 81.71 -7.87 -13.55
N THR A 27 81.95 -9.15 -13.81
CA THR A 27 81.08 -10.25 -13.39
C THR A 27 81.76 -11.53 -13.79
N GLY A 28 82.45 -12.15 -12.83
CA GLY A 28 82.59 -13.59 -12.86
C GLY A 28 81.20 -14.21 -13.01
N SER A 29 81.10 -15.15 -13.94
CA SER A 29 80.05 -16.16 -14.09
C SER A 29 78.89 -16.11 -13.09
N VAL A 30 77.78 -15.48 -13.48
CA VAL A 30 76.43 -16.02 -13.26
C VAL A 30 75.56 -15.56 -14.43
N LEU A 31 75.76 -16.16 -15.61
CA LEU A 31 74.61 -16.42 -16.47
C LEU A 31 73.78 -17.43 -15.66
N ALA A 32 72.86 -16.94 -14.84
CA ALA A 32 71.70 -17.74 -14.48
C ALA A 32 70.94 -17.89 -15.80
N GLN A 33 71.37 -18.86 -16.58
CA GLN A 33 70.64 -19.36 -17.72
C GLN A 33 69.32 -19.82 -17.12
N GLU A 34 68.27 -18.99 -17.24
CA GLU A 34 66.89 -19.42 -17.00
C GLU A 34 66.77 -20.70 -17.82
N SER A 35 66.79 -21.84 -17.12
CA SER A 35 66.83 -23.12 -17.79
C SER A 35 65.50 -23.25 -18.54
N ALA A 36 65.49 -23.93 -19.69
CA ALA A 36 64.24 -24.18 -20.41
C ALA A 36 63.16 -24.76 -19.48
N ASP A 37 63.59 -25.56 -18.49
CA ASP A 37 62.78 -26.12 -17.41
C ASP A 37 62.11 -25.08 -16.47
N ASP A 38 62.78 -23.94 -16.21
CA ASP A 38 62.25 -22.86 -15.37
C ASP A 38 61.22 -22.00 -16.12
N LEU A 39 61.45 -21.79 -17.42
CA LEU A 39 60.48 -21.14 -18.31
C LEU A 39 59.24 -22.01 -18.52
N GLU A 40 59.42 -23.33 -18.68
CA GLU A 40 58.32 -24.30 -18.86
C GLU A 40 57.44 -24.41 -17.60
N LYS A 41 58.04 -24.38 -16.40
CA LYS A 41 57.28 -24.28 -15.13
C LYS A 41 56.44 -23.02 -15.03
N ARG A 42 57.00 -21.85 -15.38
CA ARG A 42 56.28 -20.57 -15.37
C ARG A 42 55.11 -20.53 -16.34
N ILE A 43 55.27 -21.14 -17.52
CA ILE A 43 54.18 -21.27 -18.50
C ILE A 43 53.06 -22.14 -17.92
N GLY A 44 53.38 -23.30 -17.35
CA GLY A 44 52.39 -24.19 -16.72
C GLY A 44 51.64 -23.54 -15.55
N ASP A 45 52.32 -22.73 -14.73
CA ASP A 45 51.69 -21.98 -13.64
C ASP A 45 50.75 -20.88 -14.15
N LEU A 46 51.12 -20.16 -15.21
CA LEU A 46 50.26 -19.17 -15.84
C LEU A 46 49.04 -19.81 -16.53
N GLU A 47 49.21 -20.95 -17.19
CA GLU A 47 48.10 -21.71 -17.80
C GLU A 47 47.10 -22.22 -16.74
N LYS A 48 47.60 -22.73 -15.60
CA LYS A 48 46.74 -23.07 -14.45
C LYS A 48 46.00 -21.86 -13.94
N LYS A 49 46.69 -20.72 -13.80
CA LYS A 49 46.09 -19.47 -13.33
C LYS A 49 45.04 -18.93 -14.29
N ILE A 50 45.24 -19.06 -15.60
CA ILE A 50 44.23 -18.72 -16.61
C ILE A 50 43.02 -19.64 -16.52
N LYS A 51 43.21 -20.95 -16.32
CA LYS A 51 42.11 -21.89 -16.08
C LYS A 51 41.35 -21.58 -14.79
N GLU A 52 42.04 -21.29 -13.70
CA GLU A 52 41.42 -20.85 -12.44
C GLU A 52 40.64 -19.56 -12.65
N LEU A 53 41.26 -18.54 -13.27
CA LEU A 53 40.63 -17.25 -13.54
C LEU A 53 39.41 -17.40 -14.46
N GLY A 54 39.47 -18.22 -15.50
CA GLY A 54 38.32 -18.48 -16.38
C GLY A 54 37.19 -19.24 -15.68
N GLY A 55 37.53 -20.15 -14.76
CA GLY A 55 36.55 -20.82 -13.89
C GLY A 55 35.86 -19.84 -12.93
N VAL A 56 36.64 -18.94 -12.32
CA VAL A 56 36.13 -17.87 -11.45
C VAL A 56 35.28 -16.87 -12.25
N GLU A 57 35.68 -16.50 -13.47
CA GLU A 57 34.88 -15.62 -14.34
C GLU A 57 33.52 -16.24 -14.65
N GLN A 58 33.48 -17.54 -14.97
CA GLN A 58 32.24 -18.23 -15.27
C GLN A 58 31.36 -18.43 -14.04
N SER A 59 31.94 -18.65 -12.85
CA SER A 59 31.18 -18.69 -11.60
C SER A 59 30.60 -17.32 -11.25
N LEU A 60 31.39 -16.24 -11.39
CA LEU A 60 30.95 -14.87 -11.16
C LEU A 60 29.84 -14.46 -12.13
N LYS A 61 29.93 -14.84 -13.41
CA LYS A 61 28.86 -14.58 -14.39
C LYS A 61 27.55 -15.28 -14.03
N ASN A 62 27.62 -16.52 -13.55
CA ASN A 62 26.43 -17.24 -13.08
C ASN A 62 25.85 -16.62 -11.81
N GLU A 63 26.71 -16.16 -10.90
CA GLU A 63 26.32 -15.47 -9.68
C GLU A 63 25.64 -14.12 -9.98
N ILE A 64 26.18 -13.33 -10.92
CA ILE A 64 25.54 -12.10 -11.41
C ILE A 64 24.17 -12.41 -12.02
N ALA A 65 24.07 -13.39 -12.92
CA ALA A 65 22.79 -13.75 -13.54
C ALA A 65 21.74 -14.22 -12.51
N TYR A 66 22.18 -14.91 -11.45
CA TYR A 66 21.35 -15.29 -10.32
C TYR A 66 20.88 -14.08 -9.52
N LEU A 67 21.79 -13.16 -9.16
CA LEU A 67 21.47 -11.92 -8.45
C LEU A 67 20.54 -11.01 -9.27
N ASP A 68 20.78 -10.84 -10.57
CA ASP A 68 19.90 -10.10 -11.49
C ASP A 68 18.47 -10.70 -11.52
N SER A 69 18.38 -12.03 -11.53
CA SER A 69 17.10 -12.73 -11.46
C SER A 69 16.41 -12.52 -10.11
N GLN A 70 17.16 -12.50 -9.01
CA GLN A 70 16.62 -12.21 -7.68
C GLN A 70 16.16 -10.76 -7.52
N ILE A 71 16.92 -9.79 -8.05
CA ILE A 71 16.55 -8.38 -8.09
C ILE A 71 15.25 -8.22 -8.88
N SER A 72 15.21 -8.77 -10.10
CA SER A 72 14.01 -8.73 -10.95
C SER A 72 12.79 -9.35 -10.28
N LEU A 73 12.96 -10.50 -9.61
CA LEU A 73 11.89 -11.15 -8.84
C LEU A 73 11.41 -10.26 -7.68
N THR A 74 12.34 -9.60 -6.99
CA THR A 74 12.02 -8.72 -5.85
C THR A 74 11.30 -7.46 -6.31
N GLU A 75 11.71 -6.84 -7.42
CA GLU A 75 11.02 -5.73 -8.04
C GLU A 75 9.59 -6.09 -8.45
N LEU A 76 9.38 -7.27 -9.04
CA LEU A 76 8.06 -7.76 -9.39
C LEU A 76 7.17 -7.98 -8.16
N LYS A 77 7.72 -8.52 -7.06
CA LYS A 77 7.00 -8.64 -5.79
C LYS A 77 6.60 -7.27 -5.25
N ILE A 78 7.50 -6.28 -5.25
CA ILE A 78 7.22 -4.91 -4.82
C ILE A 78 6.10 -4.29 -5.68
N LYS A 79 6.15 -4.45 -7.00
CA LYS A 79 5.09 -3.97 -7.92
C LYS A 79 3.74 -4.62 -7.60
N LYS A 80 3.71 -5.95 -7.41
CA LYS A 80 2.49 -6.68 -7.02
C LYS A 80 1.94 -6.13 -5.69
N THR A 81 2.79 -5.96 -4.68
CA THR A 81 2.39 -5.43 -3.38
C THR A 81 1.82 -4.01 -3.49
N ASN A 82 2.39 -3.13 -4.33
CA ASN A 82 1.84 -1.80 -4.58
C ASN A 82 0.42 -1.84 -5.17
N VAL A 83 0.17 -2.75 -6.11
CA VAL A 83 -1.17 -2.96 -6.69
C VAL A 83 -2.16 -3.43 -5.62
N GLU A 84 -1.74 -4.34 -4.74
CA GLU A 84 -2.60 -4.81 -3.62
C GLU A 84 -2.93 -3.69 -2.63
N ILE A 85 -1.95 -2.83 -2.30
CA ILE A 85 -2.15 -1.65 -1.44
C ILE A 85 -3.13 -0.67 -2.10
N ALA A 86 -2.98 -0.40 -3.41
CA ALA A 86 -3.88 0.48 -4.15
C ALA A 86 -5.32 -0.06 -4.16
N LYS A 87 -5.50 -1.35 -4.44
CA LYS A 87 -6.81 -2.02 -4.40
C LYS A 87 -7.45 -1.96 -3.02
N LYS A 88 -6.69 -2.21 -1.95
CA LYS A 88 -7.19 -2.08 -0.57
C LYS A 88 -7.55 -0.65 -0.22
N THR A 89 -6.80 0.34 -0.72
CA THR A 89 -7.11 1.76 -0.52
C THR A 89 -8.43 2.13 -1.19
N GLU A 90 -8.66 1.70 -2.43
CA GLU A 90 -9.94 1.90 -3.13
C GLU A 90 -11.11 1.24 -2.39
N GLN A 91 -10.90 0.02 -1.87
CA GLN A 91 -11.91 -0.66 -1.04
C GLN A 91 -12.25 0.12 0.24
N ILE A 92 -11.25 0.73 0.89
CA ILE A 92 -11.46 1.58 2.06
C ILE A 92 -12.29 2.81 1.67
N THR A 93 -11.94 3.51 0.59
CA THR A 93 -12.69 4.70 0.14
C THR A 93 -14.15 4.38 -0.17
N LYS A 94 -14.43 3.26 -0.87
CA LYS A 94 -15.81 2.82 -1.12
C LYS A 94 -16.58 2.52 0.17
N LEU A 95 -15.93 1.86 1.13
CA LEU A 95 -16.55 1.60 2.43
C LEU A 95 -16.83 2.89 3.20
N GLU A 96 -15.97 3.91 3.10
CA GLU A 96 -16.22 5.22 3.70
C GLU A 96 -17.42 5.93 3.08
N GLU A 97 -17.54 5.91 1.76
CA GLU A 97 -18.71 6.44 1.03
C GLU A 97 -20.00 5.72 1.44
N ASP A 98 -19.99 4.39 1.49
CA ASP A 98 -21.15 3.58 1.91
C ASP A 98 -21.55 3.88 3.37
N ILE A 99 -20.58 4.07 4.27
CA ILE A 99 -20.80 4.41 5.68
C ILE A 99 -21.42 5.80 5.82
N LEU A 100 -21.00 6.76 4.98
CA LEU A 100 -21.55 8.12 4.95
C LEU A 100 -22.99 8.10 4.42
N ASP A 101 -23.26 7.42 3.29
CA ASP A 101 -24.63 7.29 2.75
C ASP A 101 -25.58 6.64 3.77
N LEU A 102 -25.15 5.57 4.44
CA LEU A 102 -25.95 4.96 5.51
C LEU A 102 -26.16 5.93 6.68
N GLY A 103 -25.18 6.75 7.02
CA GLY A 103 -25.31 7.82 8.01
C GLY A 103 -26.42 8.81 7.64
N ASP A 104 -26.37 9.34 6.43
CA ASP A 104 -27.37 10.29 5.91
C ASP A 104 -28.77 9.66 5.87
N ARG A 105 -28.88 8.38 5.50
CA ARG A 105 -30.15 7.64 5.49
C ARG A 105 -30.72 7.43 6.89
N VAL A 106 -29.86 7.16 7.88
CA VAL A 106 -30.25 7.07 9.29
C VAL A 106 -30.78 8.42 9.78
N GLU A 107 -30.08 9.52 9.51
CA GLU A 107 -30.51 10.87 9.91
C GLU A 107 -31.86 11.25 9.28
N LYS A 108 -32.05 10.96 7.99
CA LYS A 108 -33.34 11.17 7.30
C LYS A 108 -34.47 10.35 7.93
N ILE A 109 -34.24 9.09 8.30
CA ILE A 109 -35.24 8.26 8.96
C ILE A 109 -35.56 8.81 10.35
N ILE A 110 -34.56 9.23 11.13
CA ILE A 110 -34.78 9.85 12.45
C ILE A 110 -35.67 11.08 12.30
N GLY A 111 -35.33 12.00 11.40
CA GLY A 111 -36.14 13.20 11.16
C GLY A 111 -37.57 12.87 10.71
N THR A 112 -37.75 11.82 9.91
CA THR A 112 -39.09 11.38 9.50
C THR A 112 -39.87 10.76 10.67
N ILE A 113 -39.22 9.98 11.54
CA ILE A 113 -39.83 9.43 12.76
C ILE A 113 -40.27 10.58 13.69
N ASP A 114 -39.42 11.58 13.89
CA ASP A 114 -39.71 12.73 14.75
C ASP A 114 -40.90 13.54 14.22
N PHE A 115 -40.91 13.81 12.91
CA PHE A 115 -42.04 14.46 12.24
C PHE A 115 -43.34 13.67 12.42
N GLN A 116 -43.31 12.35 12.22
CA GLN A 116 -44.51 11.52 12.41
C GLN A 116 -44.99 11.52 13.87
N ASN A 117 -44.08 11.45 14.84
CA ASN A 117 -44.43 11.56 16.25
C ASN A 117 -45.07 12.92 16.57
N GLU A 118 -44.58 14.01 15.99
CA GLU A 118 -45.16 15.35 16.15
C GLU A 118 -46.59 15.42 15.60
N ILE A 119 -46.83 14.88 14.41
CA ILE A 119 -48.17 14.81 13.80
C ILE A 119 -49.13 13.99 14.67
N LEU A 120 -48.68 12.84 15.18
CA LEU A 120 -49.46 12.00 16.09
C LEU A 120 -49.76 12.71 17.41
N ALA A 121 -48.80 13.42 17.98
CA ALA A 121 -48.99 14.21 19.20
C ALA A 121 -50.01 15.34 18.99
N LYS A 122 -49.92 16.09 17.88
CA LYS A 122 -50.90 17.11 17.49
C LYS A 122 -52.29 16.52 17.32
N ARG A 123 -52.41 15.39 16.62
CA ARG A 123 -53.68 14.68 16.43
C ARG A 123 -54.27 14.21 17.76
N SER A 124 -53.43 13.73 18.68
CA SER A 124 -53.85 13.36 20.04
C SER A 124 -54.40 14.56 20.79
N ARG A 125 -53.66 15.68 20.83
CA ARG A 125 -54.09 16.92 21.49
C ARG A 125 -55.41 17.45 20.94
N VAL A 126 -55.58 17.56 19.62
CA VAL A 126 -56.84 18.01 19.00
C VAL A 126 -58.00 17.10 19.40
N ARG A 127 -57.77 15.79 19.53
CA ARG A 127 -58.79 14.84 20.00
C ARG A 127 -59.18 15.08 21.46
N TYR A 128 -58.22 15.40 22.32
CA TYR A 128 -58.44 15.72 23.74
C TYR A 128 -59.04 17.11 23.98
N GLU A 129 -58.69 18.12 23.20
CA GLU A 129 -59.30 19.45 23.28
C GLU A 129 -60.76 19.40 22.80
N ASN A 130 -61.05 18.64 21.73
CA ASN A 130 -62.42 18.40 21.28
C ASN A 130 -63.23 17.48 22.21
N LEU A 131 -62.61 16.86 23.23
CA LEU A 131 -63.30 16.08 24.26
C LEU A 131 -64.09 16.98 25.24
N GLU A 132 -63.69 18.24 25.40
CA GLU A 132 -64.47 19.24 26.14
C GLU A 132 -65.76 19.64 25.40
N THR A 133 -65.77 19.54 24.06
CA THR A 133 -66.95 19.65 23.20
C THR A 133 -67.45 18.26 22.80
N SER A 134 -67.94 17.48 23.76
CA SER A 134 -68.58 16.15 23.63
C SER A 134 -68.29 15.38 22.32
N PRO A 135 -67.29 14.48 22.27
CA PRO A 135 -66.95 13.66 21.09
C PRO A 135 -68.09 12.75 20.65
N LEU A 136 -68.97 12.42 21.59
CA LEU A 136 -70.20 11.71 21.31
C LEU A 136 -71.06 12.50 20.34
N TYR A 137 -71.09 13.83 20.41
CA TYR A 137 -71.83 14.66 19.45
C TYR A 137 -71.26 14.58 18.03
N ILE A 138 -69.93 14.44 17.87
CA ILE A 138 -69.29 14.32 16.54
C ILE A 138 -69.50 12.92 15.94
N ILE A 139 -69.46 11.89 16.80
CA ILE A 139 -69.68 10.50 16.39
C ILE A 139 -71.17 10.24 16.11
N PHE A 140 -72.07 10.67 17.00
CA PHE A 140 -73.53 10.42 16.93
C PHE A 140 -74.34 11.52 16.22
N GLY A 141 -73.77 12.68 15.90
CA GLY A 141 -74.53 13.83 15.37
C GLY A 141 -74.75 13.86 13.86
N SER A 142 -74.27 12.88 13.09
CA SER A 142 -74.27 12.97 11.60
C SER A 142 -74.66 11.70 10.83
N GLY A 143 -75.29 10.71 11.47
CA GLY A 143 -75.72 9.47 10.79
C GLY A 143 -76.08 8.36 11.77
N GLY A 144 -76.72 7.29 11.28
CA GLY A 144 -77.20 6.17 12.11
C GLY A 144 -76.07 5.33 12.74
N LEU A 145 -76.42 4.30 13.52
CA LEU A 145 -75.47 3.43 14.25
C LEU A 145 -74.39 2.79 13.33
N SER A 146 -74.73 2.53 12.06
CA SER A 146 -73.80 1.98 11.06
C SER A 146 -72.66 2.95 10.72
N ASP A 147 -72.96 4.24 10.59
CA ASP A 147 -71.95 5.27 10.25
C ASP A 147 -70.98 5.49 11.41
N VAL A 148 -71.48 5.36 12.65
CA VAL A 148 -70.66 5.38 13.88
C VAL A 148 -69.66 4.22 13.89
N LEU A 149 -70.13 3.01 13.62
CA LEU A 149 -69.29 1.80 13.59
C LEU A 149 -68.19 1.90 12.53
N GLN A 150 -68.54 2.34 11.31
CA GLN A 150 -67.56 2.53 10.23
C GLN A 150 -66.48 3.57 10.58
N ARG A 151 -66.85 4.68 11.25
CA ARG A 151 -65.88 5.70 11.69
C ARG A 151 -64.96 5.18 12.79
N LEU A 152 -65.47 4.38 13.73
CA LEU A 152 -64.67 3.76 14.78
C LEU A 152 -63.68 2.74 14.20
N GLU A 153 -64.14 1.91 13.26
CA GLU A 153 -63.29 0.95 12.55
C GLU A 153 -62.19 1.68 11.75
N TYR A 154 -62.55 2.73 11.02
CA TYR A 154 -61.58 3.58 10.30
C TYR A 154 -60.51 4.17 11.23
N LEU A 155 -60.91 4.77 12.36
CA LEU A 155 -59.97 5.36 13.32
C LEU A 155 -59.04 4.30 13.94
N ARG A 156 -59.57 3.10 14.20
CA ARG A 156 -58.79 1.97 14.69
C ARG A 156 -57.77 1.51 13.66
N THR A 157 -58.19 1.23 12.43
CA THR A 157 -57.30 0.81 11.34
C THR A 157 -56.22 1.86 11.07
N MET A 158 -56.59 3.15 11.04
CA MET A 158 -55.61 4.24 10.88
C MET A 158 -54.57 4.24 12.00
N SER A 159 -54.99 4.05 13.26
CA SER A 159 -54.06 3.98 14.39
C SER A 159 -53.15 2.74 14.34
N GLU A 160 -53.66 1.61 13.88
CA GLU A 160 -52.88 0.37 13.72
C GLU A 160 -51.82 0.54 12.61
N GLU A 161 -52.18 1.14 11.47
CA GLU A 161 -51.23 1.42 10.39
C GLU A 161 -50.19 2.49 10.78
N ASP A 162 -50.56 3.52 11.54
CA ASP A 162 -49.61 4.52 12.07
C ASP A 162 -48.55 3.85 12.99
N GLN A 163 -48.97 2.97 13.90
CA GLN A 163 -48.06 2.22 14.77
C GLN A 163 -47.15 1.27 13.98
N LYS A 164 -47.71 0.58 12.99
CA LYS A 164 -46.98 -0.32 12.12
C LYS A 164 -45.93 0.42 11.31
N LEU A 165 -46.27 1.56 10.72
CA LEU A 165 -45.33 2.41 9.98
C LEU A 165 -44.17 2.86 10.88
N LEU A 166 -44.45 3.38 12.07
CA LEU A 166 -43.41 3.80 13.02
C LEU A 166 -42.50 2.63 13.43
N THR A 167 -43.08 1.44 13.61
CA THR A 167 -42.32 0.23 13.95
C THR A 167 -41.39 -0.15 12.79
N GLN A 168 -41.91 -0.20 11.57
CA GLN A 168 -41.11 -0.49 10.37
C GLN A 168 -39.98 0.52 10.16
N MET A 169 -40.22 1.81 10.45
CA MET A 169 -39.19 2.84 10.36
C MET A 169 -38.09 2.66 11.40
N LYS A 170 -38.43 2.32 12.66
CA LYS A 170 -37.46 2.01 13.71
C LYS A 170 -36.65 0.76 13.36
N GLU A 171 -37.29 -0.29 12.88
CA GLU A 171 -36.61 -1.51 12.41
C GLU A 171 -35.64 -1.20 11.26
N THR A 172 -36.06 -0.37 10.30
CA THR A 172 -35.21 0.05 9.17
C THR A 172 -34.01 0.84 9.65
N LYS A 173 -34.20 1.77 10.61
CA LYS A 173 -33.10 2.51 11.26
C LYS A 173 -32.10 1.55 11.89
N ASP A 174 -32.58 0.60 12.69
CA ASP A 174 -31.73 -0.37 13.39
C ASP A 174 -30.96 -1.26 12.41
N ILE A 175 -31.57 -1.62 11.27
CA ILE A 175 -30.90 -2.35 10.19
C ILE A 175 -29.76 -1.52 9.60
N TYR A 176 -29.99 -0.24 9.29
CA TYR A 176 -28.94 0.64 8.76
C TYR A 176 -27.82 0.88 9.77
N ASP A 177 -28.14 1.07 11.05
CA ASP A 177 -27.13 1.20 12.11
C ASP A 177 -26.26 -0.06 12.23
N LYS A 178 -26.87 -1.25 12.18
CA LYS A 178 -26.13 -2.53 12.14
C LYS A 178 -25.27 -2.66 10.91
N GLN A 179 -25.79 -2.34 9.73
CA GLN A 179 -25.03 -2.37 8.48
C GLN A 179 -23.83 -1.44 8.52
N LYS A 180 -24.02 -0.20 9.00
CA LYS A 180 -22.96 0.79 9.20
C LYS A 180 -21.85 0.24 10.13
N GLY A 181 -22.23 -0.38 11.25
CA GLY A 181 -21.28 -1.04 12.14
C GLY A 181 -20.50 -2.19 11.49
N LEU A 182 -21.17 -3.03 10.69
CA LEU A 182 -20.51 -4.12 9.95
C LEU A 182 -19.52 -3.59 8.90
N LEU A 183 -19.87 -2.52 8.18
CA LEU A 183 -18.96 -1.87 7.24
C LEU A 183 -17.76 -1.24 7.95
N GLY A 184 -17.97 -0.62 9.11
CA GLY A 184 -16.91 -0.09 9.96
C GLY A 184 -15.89 -1.17 10.37
N ASN A 185 -16.37 -2.30 10.91
CA ASN A 185 -15.51 -3.44 11.27
C ASN A 185 -14.74 -3.99 10.06
N LYS A 186 -15.39 -4.07 8.90
CA LYS A 186 -14.75 -4.52 7.66
C LYS A 186 -13.65 -3.54 7.21
N LYS A 187 -13.90 -2.23 7.30
CA LYS A 187 -12.92 -1.18 7.00
C LYS A 187 -11.69 -1.34 7.89
N GLU A 188 -11.87 -1.43 9.21
CA GLU A 188 -10.76 -1.62 10.17
C GLU A 188 -9.93 -2.86 9.84
N ARG A 189 -10.58 -3.97 9.50
CA ARG A 189 -9.88 -5.20 9.10
C ARG A 189 -9.05 -5.00 7.83
N ILE A 190 -9.56 -4.29 6.83
CA ILE A 190 -8.83 -3.99 5.59
C ILE A 190 -7.65 -3.06 5.87
N GLU A 191 -7.80 -2.06 6.75
CA GLU A 191 -6.72 -1.17 7.17
C GLU A 191 -5.60 -1.92 7.89
N GLN A 192 -5.92 -2.84 8.79
CA GLN A 192 -4.93 -3.70 9.45
C GLN A 192 -4.16 -4.54 8.43
N LEU A 193 -4.87 -5.18 7.48
CA LEU A 193 -4.23 -5.96 6.42
C LEU A 193 -3.36 -5.09 5.52
N LYS A 194 -3.77 -3.86 5.21
CA LYS A 194 -2.97 -2.90 4.44
C LYS A 194 -1.67 -2.57 5.16
N LYS A 195 -1.72 -2.27 6.46
CA LYS A 195 -0.53 -1.99 7.28
C LYS A 195 0.44 -3.17 7.33
N GLN A 196 -0.08 -4.40 7.44
CA GLN A 196 0.75 -5.61 7.39
C GLN A 196 1.49 -5.75 6.05
N ILE A 197 0.77 -5.55 4.95
CA ILE A 197 1.34 -5.61 3.59
C ILE A 197 2.37 -4.49 3.38
N GLU A 198 2.13 -3.29 3.90
CA GLU A 198 3.10 -2.19 3.86
C GLU A 198 4.38 -2.53 4.64
N ALA A 199 4.27 -3.18 5.80
CA ALA A 199 5.42 -3.65 6.55
C ALA A 199 6.21 -4.74 5.79
N GLU A 200 5.51 -5.70 5.17
CA GLU A 200 6.13 -6.71 4.31
C GLU A 200 6.88 -6.08 3.12
N LYS A 201 6.28 -5.05 2.50
CA LYS A 201 6.93 -4.27 1.43
C LYS A 201 8.23 -3.61 1.90
N GLN A 202 8.23 -2.99 3.07
CA GLN A 202 9.44 -2.36 3.63
C GLN A 202 10.54 -3.38 3.83
N ASN A 203 10.21 -4.57 4.33
CA ASN A 203 11.17 -5.66 4.48
C ASN A 203 11.76 -6.08 3.12
N LEU A 204 10.93 -6.23 2.09
CA LEU A 204 11.40 -6.57 0.74
C LEU A 204 12.33 -5.50 0.14
N MET A 205 12.08 -4.22 0.43
CA MET A 205 12.95 -3.11 -0.02
C MET A 205 14.31 -3.13 0.67
N VAL A 206 14.38 -3.49 1.95
CA VAL A 206 15.65 -3.65 2.66
C VAL A 206 16.47 -4.79 2.06
N TYR A 207 15.84 -5.92 1.72
CA TYR A 207 16.52 -7.05 1.07
C TYR A 207 17.03 -6.76 -0.34
N SER A 208 16.35 -5.88 -1.10
CA SER A 208 16.79 -5.51 -2.46
C SER A 208 17.83 -4.39 -2.50
N GLY A 209 18.09 -3.72 -1.36
CA GLY A 209 19.07 -2.64 -1.24
C GLY A 209 20.41 -3.07 -0.62
N GLN A 210 20.54 -4.34 -0.21
CA GLN A 210 21.79 -4.99 0.17
C GLN A 210 22.41 -5.69 -1.04
#